data_AF-A0A8S3GP42-F1
#
_entry.id   AF-A0A8S3GP42-F1
#
_cell.length_a   1.000
_cell.length_b   1.000
_cell.length_c   1.000
_cell.angle_alpha   90.00
_cell.angle_beta   90.00
_cell.angle_gamma   90.00
#
_symmetry.space_group_name_H-M   'P 1'
#
loop_
_entity.id
_entity.type
_entity.pdbx_description
1 polymer ?
#
loop_
_entity_poly.entity_id
_entity_poly.type
_entity_poly.pdbx_seq_one_letter_code
_entity_poly.pdbx_strand_id
1 'polypeptide(L)'
;EFYIGLPLEQEYRVSPIETVLNNVDTNDANEIFESNPFNDLRVQRAEIPAANGIANARSIALLYASLIGDLDHGKRKQLLSENMLKRAIKSNTPDNEIDITLGVQTKFGMGFLLYDDMITSLGSNVFGHSGNAIHH
;
A
#
# COMPACT_ATOMS: atom_id res chain seq x y z
N GLU A 1 -2.57 25.24 -2.66
CA GLU A 1 -2.01 24.67 -1.42
C GLU A 1 -2.18 23.15 -1.48
N PHE A 2 -1.16 22.39 -1.12
CA PHE A 2 -1.16 20.92 -1.14
C PHE A 2 -1.21 20.43 0.30
N TYR A 3 -2.22 19.63 0.64
CA TYR A 3 -2.39 19.06 1.97
C TYR A 3 -2.02 17.58 1.92
N ILE A 4 -1.11 17.16 2.81
CA ILE A 4 -0.98 15.75 3.17
C ILE A 4 -2.03 15.51 4.26
N GLY A 5 -3.21 15.06 3.86
CA GLY A 5 -4.36 14.86 4.75
C GLY A 5 -5.60 15.66 4.35
N LEU A 6 -6.69 15.50 5.11
CA LEU A 6 -7.93 16.22 4.88
C LEU A 6 -7.78 17.70 5.35
N PRO A 7 -8.33 18.67 4.60
CA PRO A 7 -8.38 20.06 5.05
C PRO A 7 -9.18 20.17 6.36
N LEU A 8 -8.91 21.20 7.17
CA LEU A 8 -9.53 21.41 8.50
C LEU A 8 -11.07 21.35 8.46
N GLU A 9 -11.67 21.78 7.36
CA GLU A 9 -13.11 21.74 7.10
C GLU A 9 -13.70 20.32 7.00
N GLN A 10 -12.85 19.32 6.73
CA GLN A 10 -13.21 17.90 6.65
C GLN A 10 -12.73 17.08 7.85
N GLU A 11 -12.28 17.73 8.92
CA GLU A 11 -11.80 17.06 10.14
C GLU A 11 -12.88 16.18 10.79
N TYR A 12 -14.17 16.48 10.59
CA TYR A 12 -15.29 15.63 11.03
C TYR A 12 -15.31 14.22 10.41
N ARG A 13 -14.59 14.00 9.30
CA ARG A 13 -14.41 12.67 8.67
C ARG A 13 -13.29 11.87 9.32
N VAL A 14 -12.45 12.51 10.13
CA VAL A 14 -11.35 11.87 10.86
C VAL A 14 -11.92 11.29 12.15
N SER A 15 -11.75 9.98 12.35
CA SER A 15 -12.07 9.37 13.64
C SER A 15 -11.09 9.88 14.70
N PRO A 16 -11.54 10.19 15.92
CA PRO A 16 -10.64 10.55 17.01
C PRO A 16 -9.54 9.49 17.17
N ILE A 17 -8.30 9.93 17.33
CA ILE A 17 -7.19 9.02 17.65
C ILE A 17 -7.41 8.54 19.09
N GLU A 18 -7.97 7.34 19.25
CA GLU A 18 -7.97 6.64 20.54
C GLU A 18 -6.61 5.98 20.73
N THR A 19 -5.77 6.55 21.59
CA THR A 19 -4.53 5.90 22.05
C THR A 19 -4.89 4.77 23.02
N VAL A 20 -5.18 3.58 22.49
CA VAL A 20 -5.43 2.37 23.31
C VAL A 20 -4.15 1.83 23.97
N LEU A 21 -2.98 2.40 23.67
CA LEU A 21 -1.67 1.84 24.04
C LEU A 21 -1.20 2.06 25.50
N ASN A 22 -2.02 2.61 26.39
CA ASN A 22 -1.54 2.90 27.75
C ASN A 22 -1.62 1.72 28.73
N ASN A 23 -2.28 0.60 28.39
CA ASN A 23 -2.53 -0.50 29.33
C ASN A 23 -2.23 -1.91 28.77
N VAL A 24 -1.30 -2.08 27.82
CA VAL A 24 -0.89 -3.43 27.40
C VAL A 24 0.18 -3.94 28.38
N ASP A 25 -0.16 -4.94 29.18
CA ASP A 25 0.79 -5.63 30.05
C ASP A 25 1.60 -6.59 29.15
N THR A 26 2.83 -6.21 28.81
CA THR A 26 3.66 -6.87 27.76
C THR A 26 4.08 -8.32 28.09
N ASN A 27 3.52 -8.91 29.15
CA ASN A 27 3.84 -10.24 29.65
C ASN A 27 2.83 -11.31 29.23
N ASP A 28 1.68 -10.95 28.65
CA ASP A 28 0.71 -11.93 28.12
C ASP A 28 0.77 -11.99 26.59
N ALA A 29 1.41 -13.05 26.06
CA ALA A 29 1.52 -13.27 24.63
C ALA A 29 0.15 -13.46 23.94
N ASN A 30 -0.92 -13.72 24.70
CA ASN A 30 -2.28 -13.82 24.14
C ASN A 30 -2.89 -12.44 23.84
N GLU A 31 -2.57 -11.38 24.59
CA GLU A 31 -3.10 -10.03 24.32
C GLU A 31 -2.57 -9.47 22.99
N ILE A 32 -1.33 -9.81 22.62
CA ILE A 32 -0.71 -9.38 21.36
C ILE A 32 -1.42 -10.00 20.13
N PHE A 33 -1.93 -11.23 20.27
CA PHE A 33 -2.70 -11.90 19.22
C PHE A 33 -4.15 -11.42 19.15
N GLU A 34 -4.75 -11.00 20.28
CA GLU A 34 -6.07 -10.37 20.31
C GLU A 34 -6.04 -8.91 19.81
N SER A 35 -4.91 -8.22 19.92
CA SER A 35 -4.78 -6.80 19.53
C SER A 35 -4.46 -6.59 18.05
N ASN A 36 -4.97 -7.40 17.12
CA ASN A 36 -4.88 -7.04 15.70
C ASN A 36 -5.91 -5.94 15.39
N PRO A 37 -5.52 -4.66 15.28
CA PRO A 37 -6.48 -3.58 15.09
C PRO A 37 -7.23 -3.70 13.75
N PHE A 38 -6.68 -4.43 12.77
CA PHE A 38 -7.30 -4.61 11.46
C PHE A 38 -8.57 -5.49 11.49
N ASN A 39 -8.82 -6.21 12.59
CA ASN A 39 -10.08 -6.93 12.81
C ASN A 39 -11.18 -6.07 13.46
N ASP A 40 -10.86 -4.86 13.93
CA ASP A 40 -11.85 -3.92 14.49
C ASP A 40 -12.64 -3.26 13.36
N LEU A 41 -13.98 -3.32 13.42
CA LEU A 41 -14.88 -2.67 12.46
C LEU A 41 -14.64 -1.16 12.32
N ARG A 42 -14.20 -0.48 13.38
CA ARG A 42 -13.85 0.95 13.32
C ARG A 42 -12.66 1.17 12.39
N VAL A 43 -11.65 0.33 12.48
CA VAL A 43 -10.47 0.37 11.60
C VAL A 43 -10.84 -0.03 10.19
N GLN A 44 -11.67 -1.05 9.99
CA GLN A 44 -12.11 -1.48 8.64
C GLN A 44 -12.97 -0.43 7.93
N ARG A 45 -13.73 0.39 8.68
CA ARG A 45 -14.61 1.43 8.13
C ARG A 45 -13.92 2.78 7.94
N ALA A 46 -12.81 3.02 8.63
CA ALA A 46 -12.01 4.23 8.43
C ALA A 46 -11.37 4.25 7.03
N GLU A 47 -11.02 5.44 6.54
CA GLU A 47 -10.20 5.57 5.33
C GLU A 47 -8.72 5.71 5.75
N ILE A 48 -7.96 4.61 5.74
CA ILE A 48 -6.52 4.59 6.04
C ILE A 48 -5.78 3.97 4.84
N PRO A 49 -5.61 4.71 3.73
CA PRO A 49 -5.15 4.15 2.45
C PRO A 49 -3.80 3.43 2.50
N ALA A 50 -2.96 3.78 3.49
CA ALA A 50 -1.66 3.16 3.68
C ALA A 50 -1.71 1.73 4.25
N ALA A 51 -2.81 1.30 4.88
CA ALA A 51 -2.79 0.08 5.69
C ALA A 51 -4.08 -0.75 5.73
N ASN A 52 -5.27 -0.15 5.69
CA ASN A 52 -6.52 -0.86 6.04
C ASN A 52 -7.36 -1.32 4.84
N GLY A 53 -6.81 -1.29 3.63
CA GLY A 53 -7.53 -1.72 2.43
C GLY A 53 -7.88 -3.21 2.47
N ILE A 54 -9.17 -3.54 2.33
CA ILE A 54 -9.66 -4.93 2.29
C ILE A 54 -9.93 -5.31 0.83
N ALA A 55 -9.22 -6.33 0.33
CA ALA A 55 -9.40 -6.86 -1.01
C ALA A 55 -9.15 -8.37 -1.04
N ASN A 56 -9.45 -9.01 -2.17
CA ASN A 56 -9.05 -10.38 -2.45
C ASN A 56 -8.07 -10.42 -3.62
N ALA A 57 -7.38 -11.56 -3.79
CA ALA A 57 -6.36 -11.74 -4.83
C ALA A 57 -6.89 -11.43 -6.24
N ARG A 58 -8.13 -11.81 -6.55
CA ARG A 58 -8.74 -11.55 -7.86
C ARG A 58 -8.94 -10.06 -8.09
N SER A 59 -9.42 -9.31 -7.10
CA SER A 59 -9.61 -7.87 -7.20
C SER A 59 -8.29 -7.13 -7.37
N ILE A 60 -7.25 -7.52 -6.63
CA ILE A 60 -5.90 -6.94 -6.76
C ILE A 60 -5.29 -7.25 -8.13
N ALA A 61 -5.41 -8.49 -8.61
CA ALA A 61 -4.93 -8.86 -9.93
C ALA A 61 -5.65 -8.07 -11.04
N LEU A 62 -6.97 -7.89 -10.94
CA LEU A 62 -7.74 -7.08 -11.87
C LEU A 62 -7.33 -5.60 -11.83
N LEU A 63 -7.07 -5.05 -10.63
CA LEU A 63 -6.58 -3.67 -10.49
C LEU A 63 -5.26 -3.50 -11.23
N TYR A 64 -4.24 -4.30 -10.92
CA TYR A 64 -2.93 -4.20 -11.58
C TYR A 64 -3.00 -4.48 -13.08
N ALA A 65 -3.79 -5.47 -13.51
CA ALA A 65 -3.97 -5.76 -14.93
C ALA A 65 -4.62 -4.56 -15.67
N SER A 66 -5.55 -3.84 -15.02
CA SER A 66 -6.17 -2.65 -15.61
C SER A 66 -5.22 -1.43 -15.70
N LEU A 67 -4.09 -1.44 -14.99
CA LEU A 67 -3.07 -0.39 -15.12
C LEU A 67 -2.22 -0.55 -16.37
N ILE A 68 -2.03 -1.80 -16.83
CA ILE A 68 -1.11 -2.14 -17.91
C ILE A 68 -1.81 -2.34 -19.26
N GLY A 69 -3.14 -2.48 -19.29
CA GLY A 69 -3.88 -2.59 -20.54
C GLY A 69 -5.38 -2.82 -20.38
N ASP A 70 -6.05 -2.91 -21.54
CA ASP A 70 -7.46 -3.25 -21.64
C ASP A 70 -7.72 -4.70 -21.20
N LEU A 71 -8.82 -4.94 -20.51
CA LEU A 71 -9.27 -6.28 -20.07
C LEU A 71 -10.53 -6.71 -20.82
N ASP A 72 -10.86 -8.01 -20.71
CA ASP A 72 -12.08 -8.60 -21.28
C ASP A 72 -12.26 -8.28 -22.77
N HIS A 73 -11.19 -8.38 -23.56
CA HIS A 73 -11.17 -8.02 -25.00
C HIS A 73 -11.60 -6.58 -25.28
N GLY A 74 -11.22 -5.63 -24.41
CA GLY A 74 -11.53 -4.21 -24.57
C GLY A 74 -12.85 -3.76 -23.95
N LYS A 75 -13.59 -4.66 -23.26
CA LYS A 75 -14.80 -4.28 -22.51
C LYS A 75 -14.49 -3.46 -21.27
N ARG A 76 -13.29 -3.60 -20.70
CA ARG A 76 -12.79 -2.77 -19.61
C ARG A 76 -11.54 -2.04 -20.10
N LYS A 77 -11.60 -0.72 -20.10
CA LYS A 77 -10.51 0.13 -20.58
C LYS A 77 -9.41 0.23 -19.53
N GLN A 78 -8.16 0.33 -19.97
CA GLN A 78 -7.03 0.63 -19.11
C GLN A 78 -7.29 1.92 -18.32
N LEU A 79 -6.86 1.95 -17.05
CA LEU A 79 -7.07 3.09 -16.16
C LEU A 79 -6.04 4.20 -16.40
N LEU A 80 -4.82 3.82 -16.78
CA LEU A 80 -3.73 4.74 -17.06
C LEU A 80 -3.35 4.66 -18.53
N SER A 81 -3.06 5.81 -19.14
CA SER A 81 -2.33 5.79 -20.41
C SER A 81 -0.92 5.24 -20.21
N GLU A 82 -0.33 4.66 -21.26
CA GLU A 82 1.06 4.17 -21.18
C GLU A 82 2.03 5.25 -20.70
N ASN A 83 1.84 6.51 -21.11
CA ASN A 83 2.68 7.62 -20.68
C ASN A 83 2.53 7.95 -19.19
N MET A 84 1.31 7.82 -18.65
CA MET A 84 1.08 8.00 -17.22
C MET A 84 1.67 6.83 -16.42
N LEU A 85 1.49 5.60 -16.89
CA LEU A 85 2.07 4.43 -16.26
C LEU A 85 3.60 4.53 -16.22
N LYS A 86 4.24 4.83 -17.37
CA LYS A 86 5.70 5.03 -17.45
C LYS A 86 6.21 6.08 -16.47
N ARG A 87 5.47 7.17 -16.25
CA ARG A 87 5.83 8.18 -15.24
C ARG A 87 5.64 7.64 -13.82
N ALA A 88 4.57 6.90 -13.56
CA ALA A 88 4.26 6.37 -12.23
C ALA A 88 5.26 5.32 -11.76
N ILE A 89 5.81 4.51 -12.69
CA ILE A 89 6.75 3.42 -12.36
C ILE A 89 8.22 3.79 -12.59
N LYS A 90 8.52 5.04 -12.96
CA LYS A 90 9.90 5.52 -13.01
C LYS A 90 10.44 5.66 -11.60
N SER A 91 11.63 5.12 -11.31
CA SER A 91 12.28 5.28 -10.02
C SER A 91 12.49 6.76 -9.68
N ASN A 92 12.07 7.14 -8.48
CA ASN A 92 12.37 8.41 -7.83
C ASN A 92 13.39 8.24 -6.69
N THR A 93 13.85 7.01 -6.45
CA THR A 93 14.91 6.69 -5.47
C THR A 93 16.27 6.63 -6.18
N PRO A 94 17.33 7.21 -5.60
CA PRO A 94 18.70 7.02 -6.05
C PRO A 94 19.12 5.54 -6.09
N ASP A 95 19.97 5.20 -7.05
CA ASP A 95 20.48 3.83 -7.18
C ASP A 95 21.38 3.46 -5.99
N ASN A 96 21.24 2.22 -5.52
CA ASN A 96 21.98 1.64 -4.40
C ASN A 96 21.77 2.31 -3.03
N GLU A 97 20.75 3.17 -2.89
CA GLU A 97 20.39 3.74 -1.60
C GLU A 97 19.66 2.71 -0.73
N ILE A 98 20.03 2.66 0.56
CA ILE A 98 19.35 1.84 1.56
C ILE A 98 18.17 2.63 2.08
N ASP A 99 16.97 2.04 2.00
CA ASP A 99 15.80 2.57 2.68
C ASP A 99 16.03 2.47 4.20
N ILE A 100 16.07 3.60 4.89
CA ILE A 100 16.38 3.65 6.33
C ILE A 100 15.31 3.01 7.22
N THR A 101 14.09 2.82 6.70
CA THR A 101 12.98 2.18 7.41
C THR A 101 13.02 0.66 7.19
N LEU A 102 13.24 0.22 5.95
CA LEU A 102 13.26 -1.19 5.58
C LEU A 102 14.63 -1.87 5.76
N GLY A 103 15.71 -1.10 5.86
CA GLY A 103 17.08 -1.59 6.05
C GLY A 103 17.68 -2.27 4.82
N VAL A 104 17.00 -2.24 3.68
CA VAL A 104 17.41 -2.86 2.41
C VAL A 104 17.32 -1.88 1.26
N GLN A 105 18.08 -2.12 0.19
CA GLN A 105 17.97 -1.32 -1.03
C GLN A 105 16.57 -1.51 -1.62
N THR A 106 15.85 -0.41 -1.80
CA THR A 106 14.46 -0.41 -2.24
C THR A 106 14.25 0.73 -3.23
N LYS A 107 13.55 0.47 -4.34
CA LYS A 107 13.25 1.49 -5.35
C LYS A 107 11.77 1.80 -5.38
N PHE A 108 11.43 3.09 -5.31
CA PHE A 108 10.04 3.55 -5.37
C PHE A 108 9.80 4.45 -6.58
N GLY A 109 8.66 4.23 -7.24
CA GLY A 109 8.06 5.19 -8.16
C GLY A 109 7.12 6.16 -7.44
N MET A 110 6.02 6.55 -8.10
CA MET A 110 4.96 7.35 -7.48
C MET A 110 3.99 6.44 -6.70
N GLY A 111 4.43 5.92 -5.56
CA GLY A 111 3.64 5.06 -4.67
C GLY A 111 3.70 3.56 -4.97
N PHE A 112 4.51 3.14 -5.96
CA PHE A 112 4.79 1.74 -6.26
C PHE A 112 6.19 1.36 -5.82
N LEU A 113 6.32 0.16 -5.25
CA LEU A 113 7.58 -0.56 -5.12
C LEU A 113 7.97 -1.12 -6.50
N LEU A 114 9.23 -0.94 -6.88
CA LEU A 114 9.80 -1.42 -8.15
C LEU A 114 10.69 -2.64 -7.87
N TYR A 115 10.43 -3.74 -8.59
CA TYR A 115 11.04 -5.05 -8.35
C TYR A 115 12.11 -5.42 -9.38
N ASP A 116 12.43 -4.54 -10.32
CA ASP A 116 13.32 -4.80 -11.48
C ASP A 116 14.65 -5.47 -11.09
N ASP A 117 15.26 -4.98 -10.01
CA ASP A 117 16.55 -5.49 -9.51
C ASP A 117 16.40 -6.60 -8.45
N MET A 118 15.20 -6.75 -7.88
CA MET A 118 14.90 -7.75 -6.85
C MET A 118 14.47 -9.10 -7.44
N ILE A 119 13.76 -9.09 -8.57
CA ILE A 119 13.17 -10.29 -9.19
C ILE A 119 13.44 -10.30 -10.69
N THR A 120 14.71 -10.51 -11.05
CA THR A 120 15.20 -10.46 -12.44
C THR A 120 14.51 -11.46 -13.37
N SER A 121 13.94 -12.55 -12.86
CA SER A 121 13.21 -13.55 -13.65
C SER A 121 11.87 -13.04 -14.22
N LEU A 122 11.31 -11.95 -13.70
CA LEU A 122 10.04 -11.38 -14.15
C LEU A 122 10.19 -10.31 -15.24
N GLY A 123 11.43 -10.00 -15.65
CA GLY A 123 11.73 -8.98 -16.64
C GLY A 123 11.83 -7.57 -16.04
N SER A 124 11.74 -6.55 -16.89
CA SER A 124 11.84 -5.14 -16.50
C SER A 124 10.48 -4.47 -16.36
N ASN A 125 10.43 -3.38 -15.59
CA ASN A 125 9.23 -2.62 -15.24
C ASN A 125 8.21 -3.42 -14.41
N VAL A 126 8.71 -4.26 -13.49
CA VAL A 126 7.88 -4.99 -12.53
C VAL A 126 7.61 -4.07 -11.35
N PHE A 127 6.34 -3.81 -11.08
CA PHE A 127 5.91 -2.87 -10.03
C PHE A 127 4.73 -3.42 -9.25
N GLY A 128 4.59 -2.95 -8.01
CA GLY A 128 3.50 -3.35 -7.13
C GLY A 128 3.61 -2.71 -5.75
N HIS A 129 3.02 -3.37 -4.75
CA HIS A 129 3.26 -3.07 -3.35
C HIS A 129 2.93 -4.32 -2.52
N SER A 130 3.87 -4.78 -1.71
CA SER A 130 3.60 -5.86 -0.75
C SER A 130 2.95 -5.28 0.51
N GLY A 131 1.89 -5.92 0.99
CA GLY A 131 1.40 -5.67 2.35
C GLY A 131 2.37 -6.24 3.39
N ASN A 132 2.23 -5.82 4.65
CA ASN A 132 2.98 -6.45 5.73
C ASN A 132 2.47 -7.89 5.90
N ALA A 133 3.36 -8.88 5.80
CA ALA A 133 3.01 -10.25 6.12
C ALA A 133 3.05 -10.38 7.65
N ILE A 134 1.90 -10.61 8.28
CA ILE A 134 1.91 -11.13 9.65
C ILE A 134 2.48 -12.55 9.54
N HIS A 135 3.73 -12.74 9.93
CA HIS A 135 4.28 -14.07 10.14
C HIS A 135 3.44 -14.75 11.23
N HIS A 136 2.70 -15.79 10.83
CA HIS A 136 2.07 -16.73 11.76
C HIS A 136 3.11 -17.61 12.42
#